data_AF-A0A2V0QAU1-F1
#
_entry.id   AF-A0A2V0QAU1-F1
#
_cell.length_a   1.000
_cell.length_b   1.000
_cell.length_c   1.000
_cell.angle_alpha   90.00
_cell.angle_beta   90.00
_cell.angle_gamma   90.00
#
_symmetry.space_group_name_H-M   'P 1'
#
loop_
_entity.id
_entity.type
_entity.pdbx_description
1 polymer ?
#
loop_
_entity_poly.entity_id
_entity_poly.type
_entity_poly.pdbx_seq_one_letter_code
_entity_poly.pdbx_strand_id
1 'polypeptide(L)'
;MRKEGGGFIQLPYVPPTPLILPESVLGRRVAALCARAREKCMFLAGRLRMARQAGNLDDAEEIRLQSAALWARLPEVEGALGSRTATPQALHGLLLGMTGSWSVLDPLSGVPAYAPLNFLDLNLGYEDVLGWLERTLDQLRVGFRSVPFQQTEHVFSIMLPEQKARQRLVIGLRMPAGVSEQAAGEWLDRAIIASGSHIPMLARQRMSGLPHQAMGRQEQVAYSTGDDTRLFVIEASGQWFDPAQPLHITSSVAGAAVSPWQVILLTDNTQESA
;
A
#
# COMPACT_ATOMS: atom_id res chain seq x y z
N MET A 1 -31.67 22.82 -1.97
CA MET A 1 -31.58 23.48 -3.30
C MET A 1 -30.64 24.66 -3.17
N ARG A 2 -29.69 24.81 -4.10
CA ARG A 2 -28.83 26.00 -4.19
C ARG A 2 -29.23 26.77 -5.46
N LYS A 3 -29.33 28.10 -5.36
CA LYS A 3 -29.66 28.97 -6.48
C LYS A 3 -28.37 29.52 -7.06
N GLU A 4 -28.03 29.11 -8.28
CA GLU A 4 -26.96 29.71 -9.08
C GLU A 4 -27.56 30.16 -10.41
N GLY A 5 -27.27 31.40 -10.83
CA GLY A 5 -27.63 31.91 -12.16
C GLY A 5 -29.13 31.90 -12.52
N GLY A 6 -30.05 31.89 -11.54
CA GLY A 6 -31.49 31.87 -11.78
C GLY A 6 -32.12 30.49 -11.96
N GLY A 7 -31.32 29.41 -11.96
CA GLY A 7 -31.80 28.03 -11.94
C GLY A 7 -31.77 27.43 -10.53
N PHE A 8 -32.55 26.36 -10.33
CA PHE A 8 -32.48 25.53 -9.12
C PHE A 8 -31.69 24.26 -9.44
N ILE A 9 -30.67 23.98 -8.63
CA ILE A 9 -29.91 22.73 -8.72
C ILE A 9 -30.43 21.76 -7.66
N GLN A 10 -30.81 20.56 -8.09
CA GLN A 10 -31.16 19.45 -7.19
C GLN A 10 -29.88 18.93 -6.52
N LEU A 11 -29.85 18.99 -5.19
CA LEU A 11 -28.76 18.42 -4.41
C LEU A 11 -29.06 16.94 -4.13
N PRO A 12 -28.04 16.09 -3.92
CA PRO A 12 -28.24 14.76 -3.37
C PRO A 12 -28.99 14.87 -2.04
N TYR A 13 -30.20 14.32 -1.98
CA TYR A 13 -31.06 14.36 -0.81
C TYR A 13 -31.62 12.96 -0.56
N VAL A 14 -31.61 12.55 0.70
CA VAL A 14 -32.22 11.30 1.15
C VAL A 14 -33.34 11.67 2.12
N PRO A 15 -34.61 11.36 1.81
CA PRO A 15 -35.71 11.67 2.70
C PRO A 15 -35.56 10.91 4.03
N PRO A 16 -36.16 11.40 5.12
CA PRO A 16 -36.20 10.68 6.39
C PRO A 16 -36.93 9.35 6.20
N THR A 17 -36.20 8.25 6.28
CA THR A 17 -36.75 6.90 6.13
C THR A 17 -36.54 6.12 7.42
N PRO A 18 -37.58 5.42 7.94
CA PRO A 18 -37.45 4.65 9.18
C PRO A 18 -36.55 3.41 9.04
N LEU A 19 -36.31 2.98 7.80
CA LEU A 19 -35.50 1.81 7.44
C LEU A 19 -34.52 2.17 6.33
N ILE A 20 -33.28 1.70 6.47
CA ILE A 20 -32.27 1.77 5.42
C ILE A 20 -32.21 0.42 4.71
N LEU A 21 -32.69 0.39 3.46
CA LEU A 21 -32.62 -0.80 2.62
C LEU A 21 -31.27 -0.85 1.87
N PRO A 22 -30.73 -2.03 1.55
CA PRO A 22 -29.52 -2.17 0.73
C PRO A 22 -29.60 -1.44 -0.61
N GLU A 23 -30.80 -1.36 -1.20
CA GLU A 23 -31.03 -0.72 -2.50
C GLU A 23 -31.21 0.80 -2.40
N SER A 24 -31.30 1.36 -1.19
CA SER A 24 -31.36 2.82 -1.00
C SER A 24 -30.02 3.47 -1.35
N VAL A 25 -30.01 4.79 -1.54
CA VAL A 25 -28.76 5.53 -1.84
C VAL A 25 -27.71 5.33 -0.74
N LEU A 26 -28.10 5.50 0.52
CA LEU A 26 -27.22 5.26 1.68
C LEU A 26 -26.84 3.79 1.82
N GLY A 27 -27.81 2.88 1.65
CA GLY A 27 -27.56 1.44 1.72
C GLY A 27 -26.53 0.97 0.70
N ARG A 28 -26.61 1.45 -0.55
CA ARG A 28 -25.63 1.11 -1.59
C ARG A 28 -24.23 1.63 -1.24
N ARG A 29 -24.12 2.84 -0.68
CA ARG A 29 -22.82 3.39 -0.27
C ARG A 29 -22.20 2.57 0.86
N VAL A 30 -22.99 2.21 1.87
CA VAL A 30 -22.56 1.33 2.97
C VAL A 30 -22.15 -0.05 2.45
N ALA A 31 -22.97 -0.66 1.57
CA ALA A 31 -22.65 -1.95 0.97
C ALA A 31 -21.34 -1.89 0.14
N ALA A 32 -21.12 -0.83 -0.62
CA ALA A 32 -19.89 -0.62 -1.37
C ALA A 32 -18.66 -0.48 -0.45
N LEU A 33 -18.78 0.28 0.64
CA LEU A 33 -17.74 0.38 1.67
C LEU A 33 -17.42 -0.99 2.27
N CYS A 34 -18.44 -1.76 2.67
CA CYS A 34 -18.26 -3.11 3.22
C CYS A 34 -17.59 -4.07 2.22
N ALA A 35 -18.02 -4.05 0.95
CA ALA A 35 -17.43 -4.87 -0.10
C ALA A 35 -15.94 -4.55 -0.30
N ARG A 36 -15.59 -3.27 -0.36
CA ARG A 36 -14.19 -2.81 -0.46
C ARG A 36 -13.37 -3.21 0.76
N ALA A 37 -13.92 -3.07 1.97
CA ALA A 37 -13.25 -3.49 3.20
C ALA A 37 -12.99 -5.00 3.22
N ARG A 38 -13.96 -5.81 2.79
CA ARG A 38 -13.82 -7.27 2.65
C ARG A 38 -12.75 -7.65 1.65
N GLU A 39 -12.73 -6.99 0.49
CA GLU A 39 -11.69 -7.19 -0.52
C GLU A 39 -10.29 -6.91 0.06
N LYS A 40 -10.13 -5.80 0.79
CA LYS A 40 -8.87 -5.49 1.49
C LYS A 40 -8.50 -6.54 2.53
N CYS A 41 -9.44 -7.03 3.32
CA CYS A 41 -9.20 -8.12 4.27
C CYS A 41 -8.67 -9.40 3.58
N MET A 42 -9.30 -9.80 2.47
CA MET A 42 -8.89 -10.98 1.72
C MET A 42 -7.48 -10.82 1.14
N PHE A 43 -7.17 -9.63 0.63
CA PHE A 43 -5.85 -9.28 0.15
C PHE A 43 -4.79 -9.34 1.27
N LEU A 44 -5.08 -8.75 2.44
CA LEU A 44 -4.18 -8.78 3.60
C LEU A 44 -3.95 -10.21 4.10
N ALA A 45 -4.94 -11.10 4.03
CA ALA A 45 -4.77 -12.50 4.38
C ALA A 45 -3.74 -13.22 3.47
N GLY A 46 -3.75 -12.90 2.17
CA GLY A 46 -2.73 -13.38 1.23
C GLY A 46 -1.34 -12.89 1.61
N ARG A 47 -1.19 -11.58 1.86
CA ARG A 47 0.08 -10.96 2.29
C ARG A 47 0.59 -11.53 3.60
N LEU A 48 -0.29 -11.76 4.58
CA LEU A 48 0.09 -12.36 5.87
C LEU A 48 0.72 -13.74 5.68
N ARG A 49 0.17 -14.56 4.77
CA ARG A 49 0.73 -15.88 4.46
C ARG A 49 2.13 -15.76 3.87
N MET A 50 2.34 -14.82 2.95
CA MET A 50 3.64 -14.58 2.33
C MET A 50 4.67 -14.05 3.33
N ALA A 51 4.30 -13.07 4.17
CA ALA A 51 5.17 -12.52 5.20
C ALA A 51 5.64 -13.60 6.19
N ARG A 52 4.73 -14.49 6.61
CA ARG A 52 5.07 -15.64 7.46
C ARG A 52 6.01 -16.63 6.80
N GLN A 53 5.81 -16.93 5.50
CA GLN A 53 6.70 -17.82 4.75
C GLN A 53 8.09 -17.23 4.53
N ALA A 54 8.17 -15.90 4.38
CA ALA A 54 9.44 -15.18 4.24
C ALA A 54 10.18 -14.97 5.58
N GLY A 55 9.55 -15.27 6.72
CA GLY A 55 10.13 -15.03 8.04
C GLY A 55 10.09 -13.55 8.49
N ASN A 56 9.38 -12.67 7.78
CA ASN A 56 9.19 -11.27 8.18
C ASN A 56 8.11 -11.17 9.26
N LEU A 57 8.49 -11.37 10.52
CA LEU A 57 7.55 -11.41 11.65
C LEU A 57 6.91 -10.04 11.94
N ASP A 58 7.67 -8.95 11.81
CA ASP A 58 7.17 -7.59 12.06
C ASP A 58 6.08 -7.19 11.06
N ASP A 59 6.34 -7.40 9.76
CA ASP A 59 5.35 -7.20 8.69
C ASP A 59 4.09 -8.05 8.94
N ALA A 60 4.28 -9.31 9.39
CA ALA A 60 3.17 -10.21 9.64
C ALA A 60 2.28 -9.75 10.81
N GLU A 61 2.88 -9.21 11.88
CA GLU A 61 2.11 -8.66 13.01
C GLU A 61 1.39 -7.37 12.62
N GLU A 62 2.02 -6.49 11.85
CA GLU A 62 1.36 -5.27 11.35
C GLU A 62 0.15 -5.62 10.46
N ILE A 63 0.33 -6.54 9.50
CA ILE A 63 -0.77 -7.00 8.63
C ILE A 63 -1.89 -7.66 9.46
N ARG A 64 -1.53 -8.39 10.54
CA ARG A 64 -2.51 -9.01 11.44
C ARG A 64 -3.32 -7.95 12.18
N LEU A 65 -2.69 -6.89 12.68
CA LEU A 65 -3.37 -5.77 13.33
C LEU A 65 -4.31 -5.05 12.37
N GLN A 66 -3.84 -4.74 11.15
CA GLN A 66 -4.66 -4.13 10.10
C GLN A 66 -5.89 -5.00 9.76
N SER A 67 -5.67 -6.30 9.59
CA SER A 67 -6.75 -7.25 9.30
C SER A 67 -7.76 -7.35 10.45
N ALA A 68 -7.28 -7.38 11.70
CA ALA A 68 -8.14 -7.45 12.88
C ALA A 68 -9.01 -6.20 13.02
N ALA A 69 -8.45 -5.02 12.77
CA ALA A 69 -9.18 -3.75 12.79
C ALA A 69 -10.32 -3.74 11.76
N LEU A 70 -10.03 -4.15 10.52
CA LEU A 70 -11.04 -4.21 9.45
C LEU A 70 -12.17 -5.21 9.77
N TRP A 71 -11.81 -6.41 10.23
CA TRP A 71 -12.80 -7.45 10.55
C TRP A 71 -13.65 -7.16 11.79
N ALA A 72 -13.17 -6.33 12.72
CA ALA A 72 -13.78 -6.15 14.03
C ALA A 72 -15.28 -5.84 13.94
N ARG A 73 -15.69 -4.90 13.08
CA ARG A 73 -17.08 -4.41 12.96
C ARG A 73 -17.73 -4.68 11.61
N LEU A 74 -16.97 -5.13 10.61
CA LEU A 74 -17.46 -5.35 9.25
C LEU A 74 -18.67 -6.31 9.18
N PRO A 75 -18.65 -7.51 9.82
CA PRO A 75 -19.78 -8.43 9.76
C PRO A 75 -21.06 -7.88 10.41
N GLU A 76 -20.94 -7.03 11.43
CA GLU A 76 -22.10 -6.44 12.11
C GLU A 76 -22.81 -5.43 11.20
N VAL A 77 -22.04 -4.60 10.49
CA VAL A 77 -22.59 -3.62 9.54
C VAL A 77 -23.25 -4.32 8.35
N GLU A 78 -22.59 -5.34 7.80
CA GLU A 78 -23.14 -6.14 6.69
C GLU A 78 -24.40 -6.89 7.10
N GLY A 79 -24.40 -7.51 8.29
CA GLY A 79 -25.55 -8.21 8.84
C GLY A 79 -26.74 -7.28 9.09
N ALA A 80 -26.48 -6.10 9.67
CA ALA A 80 -27.53 -5.10 9.91
C ALA A 80 -28.14 -4.57 8.61
N LEU A 81 -27.33 -4.25 7.60
CA LEU A 81 -27.84 -3.80 6.31
C LEU A 81 -28.57 -4.93 5.58
N GLY A 82 -27.99 -6.13 5.57
CA GLY A 82 -28.53 -7.32 4.91
C GLY A 82 -29.82 -7.85 5.53
N SER A 83 -30.07 -7.59 6.83
CA SER A 83 -31.32 -7.97 7.50
C SER A 83 -32.54 -7.21 6.98
N ARG A 84 -32.33 -6.08 6.29
CA ARG A 84 -33.38 -5.17 5.80
C ARG A 84 -34.26 -4.59 6.91
N THR A 85 -33.83 -4.68 8.17
CA THR A 85 -34.52 -4.15 9.35
C THR A 85 -33.73 -3.04 10.06
N ALA A 86 -32.60 -2.62 9.47
CA ALA A 86 -31.77 -1.55 10.03
C ALA A 86 -32.49 -0.21 10.06
N THR A 87 -32.66 0.34 11.27
CA THR A 87 -33.03 1.74 11.45
C THR A 87 -31.81 2.64 11.21
N PRO A 88 -32.00 3.90 10.79
CA PRO A 88 -30.86 4.80 10.57
C PRO A 88 -29.99 4.96 11.82
N GLN A 89 -30.60 5.12 13.00
CA GLN A 89 -29.84 5.26 14.24
C GLN A 89 -28.99 4.02 14.55
N ALA A 90 -29.53 2.81 14.35
CA ALA A 90 -28.81 1.57 14.61
C ALA A 90 -27.62 1.40 13.65
N LEU A 91 -27.84 1.60 12.35
CA LEU A 91 -26.78 1.48 11.35
C LEU A 91 -25.70 2.55 11.53
N HIS A 92 -26.09 3.80 11.82
CA HIS A 92 -25.15 4.86 12.12
C HIS A 92 -24.29 4.54 13.35
N GLY A 93 -24.88 3.99 14.42
CA GLY A 93 -24.13 3.56 15.61
C GLY A 93 -23.09 2.47 15.32
N LEU A 94 -23.41 1.50 14.46
CA LEU A 94 -22.46 0.48 14.03
C LEU A 94 -21.30 1.07 13.21
N LEU A 95 -21.57 2.03 12.33
CA LEU A 95 -20.53 2.74 11.56
C LEU A 95 -19.64 3.60 12.47
N LEU A 96 -20.20 4.27 13.48
CA LEU A 96 -19.41 4.97 14.50
C LEU A 96 -18.47 4.00 15.24
N GLY A 97 -18.97 2.83 15.66
CA GLY A 97 -18.14 1.78 16.26
C GLY A 97 -17.03 1.29 15.31
N MET A 98 -17.34 1.19 14.02
CA MET A 98 -16.38 0.84 12.98
C MET A 98 -15.25 1.89 12.87
N THR A 99 -15.58 3.18 12.96
CA THR A 99 -14.54 4.24 12.97
C THR A 99 -13.59 4.09 14.15
N GLY A 100 -14.11 3.75 15.33
CA GLY A 100 -13.30 3.45 16.52
C GLY A 100 -12.37 2.27 16.31
N SER A 101 -12.87 1.17 15.74
CA SER A 101 -12.05 0.00 15.44
C SER A 101 -10.95 0.27 14.40
N TRP A 102 -11.19 1.20 13.48
CA TRP A 102 -10.25 1.57 12.41
C TRP A 102 -9.26 2.66 12.82
N SER A 103 -9.41 3.25 14.00
CA SER A 103 -8.47 4.26 14.52
C SER A 103 -7.01 3.78 14.58
N VAL A 104 -6.80 2.47 14.76
CA VAL A 104 -5.45 1.88 14.76
C VAL A 104 -4.79 1.89 13.38
N LEU A 105 -5.56 2.07 12.30
CA LEU A 105 -5.03 2.17 10.93
C LEU A 105 -4.44 3.55 10.62
N ASP A 106 -4.86 4.58 11.36
CA ASP A 106 -4.31 5.94 11.28
C ASP A 106 -4.19 6.53 12.71
N PRO A 107 -3.17 6.11 13.48
CA PRO A 107 -3.03 6.49 14.89
C PRO A 107 -2.71 7.99 15.08
N LEU A 108 -2.25 8.68 14.03
CA LEU A 108 -1.86 10.10 14.10
C LEU A 108 -3.05 11.03 13.87
N SER A 109 -3.97 10.68 12.96
CA SER A 109 -5.14 11.52 12.68
C SER A 109 -6.26 11.35 13.71
N GLY A 110 -6.29 10.22 14.43
CA GLY A 110 -7.33 9.91 15.41
C GLY A 110 -8.74 9.83 14.80
N VAL A 111 -9.75 9.67 15.65
CA VAL A 111 -11.16 9.64 15.24
C VAL A 111 -11.80 11.01 15.46
N PRO A 112 -12.44 11.61 14.44
CA PRO A 112 -13.16 12.87 14.58
C PRO A 112 -14.29 12.80 15.61
N ALA A 113 -14.60 13.94 16.22
CA ALA A 113 -15.82 14.10 17.00
C ALA A 113 -17.02 14.29 16.04
N TYR A 114 -17.75 13.21 15.78
CA TYR A 114 -18.92 13.25 14.90
C TYR A 114 -20.11 13.96 15.55
N ALA A 115 -20.88 14.68 14.74
CA ALA A 115 -22.16 15.23 15.17
C ALA A 115 -23.20 14.11 15.42
N PRO A 116 -24.21 14.34 16.27
CA PRO A 116 -25.35 13.42 16.39
C PRO A 116 -26.07 13.26 15.05
N LEU A 117 -26.61 12.06 14.80
CA LEU A 117 -27.40 11.80 13.59
C LEU A 117 -28.63 12.70 13.55
N ASN A 118 -28.73 13.55 12.53
CA ASN A 118 -29.94 14.29 12.23
C ASN A 118 -30.87 13.43 11.38
N PHE A 119 -31.93 12.87 11.97
CA PHE A 119 -32.89 12.04 11.24
C PHE A 119 -33.58 12.79 10.08
N LEU A 120 -33.72 14.12 10.18
CA LEU A 120 -34.33 14.93 9.12
C LEU A 120 -33.38 15.16 7.92
N ASP A 121 -32.08 14.95 8.13
CA ASP A 121 -31.04 15.03 7.10
C ASP A 121 -30.06 13.86 7.23
N LEU A 122 -30.55 12.67 6.85
CA LEU A 122 -29.78 11.43 6.93
C LEU A 122 -28.53 11.48 6.06
N ASN A 123 -28.55 12.20 4.94
CA ASN A 123 -27.39 12.25 4.06
C ASN A 123 -26.23 12.97 4.75
N LEU A 124 -26.48 14.14 5.34
CA LEU A 124 -25.47 14.89 6.08
C LEU A 124 -24.91 14.10 7.26
N GLY A 125 -25.78 13.46 8.05
CA GLY A 125 -25.34 12.72 9.25
C GLY A 125 -24.48 11.50 8.93
N TYR A 126 -24.64 10.88 7.77
CA TYR A 126 -23.81 9.76 7.33
C TYR A 126 -22.56 10.19 6.56
N GLU A 127 -22.57 11.37 5.92
CA GLU A 127 -21.50 11.83 5.04
C GLU A 127 -20.15 11.88 5.77
N ASP A 128 -20.11 12.47 6.97
CA ASP A 128 -18.86 12.63 7.72
C ASP A 128 -18.26 11.27 8.11
N VAL A 129 -19.10 10.35 8.59
CA VAL A 129 -18.70 9.02 9.04
C VAL A 129 -18.24 8.17 7.86
N LEU A 130 -19.03 8.12 6.78
CA LEU A 130 -18.70 7.35 5.58
C LEU A 130 -17.49 7.93 4.86
N GLY A 131 -17.40 9.26 4.74
CA GLY A 131 -16.27 9.93 4.13
C GLY A 131 -14.98 9.76 4.92
N TRP A 132 -15.03 9.65 6.26
CA TRP A 132 -13.86 9.26 7.05
C TRP A 132 -13.48 7.80 6.80
N LEU A 133 -14.43 6.86 6.90
CA LEU A 133 -14.17 5.43 6.67
C LEU A 133 -13.62 5.17 5.26
N GLU A 134 -14.19 5.78 4.24
CA GLU A 134 -13.73 5.67 2.85
C GLU A 134 -12.28 6.16 2.70
N ARG A 135 -11.94 7.32 3.29
CA ARG A 135 -10.57 7.86 3.27
C ARG A 135 -9.58 6.99 4.04
N THR A 136 -9.93 6.53 5.23
CA THR A 136 -9.08 5.61 6.01
C THR A 136 -8.87 4.31 5.25
N LEU A 137 -9.91 3.80 4.61
CA LEU A 137 -9.79 2.63 3.76
C LEU A 137 -8.89 2.92 2.55
N ASP A 138 -8.98 4.07 1.90
CA ASP A 138 -8.11 4.46 0.78
C ASP A 138 -6.63 4.60 1.17
N GLN A 139 -6.37 5.14 2.36
CA GLN A 139 -5.02 5.26 2.92
C GLN A 139 -4.38 3.90 3.20
N LEU A 140 -5.18 2.88 3.52
CA LEU A 140 -4.73 1.50 3.70
C LEU A 140 -4.31 0.90 2.34
N ARG A 141 -3.17 1.31 1.79
CA ARG A 141 -2.74 0.90 0.47
C ARG A 141 -2.44 -0.60 0.40
N VAL A 142 -2.83 -1.18 -0.73
CA VAL A 142 -2.60 -2.57 -1.13
C VAL A 142 -1.08 -2.72 -1.31
N GLY A 143 -0.43 -3.24 -0.27
CA GLY A 143 1.03 -3.24 -0.17
C GLY A 143 1.76 -3.94 -1.31
N PHE A 144 2.93 -3.40 -1.62
CA PHE A 144 3.87 -3.95 -2.58
C PHE A 144 4.31 -5.36 -2.18
N ARG A 145 4.54 -6.22 -3.18
CA ARG A 145 5.20 -7.50 -2.97
C ARG A 145 6.71 -7.25 -2.96
N SER A 146 7.34 -7.54 -1.83
CA SER A 146 8.81 -7.56 -1.69
C SER A 146 9.36 -8.92 -2.10
N VAL A 147 10.16 -8.95 -3.16
CA VAL A 147 10.87 -10.15 -3.63
C VAL A 147 12.35 -9.99 -3.31
N PRO A 148 12.93 -10.80 -2.42
CA PRO A 148 14.35 -10.68 -2.07
C PRO A 148 15.23 -11.09 -3.25
N PHE A 149 16.34 -10.38 -3.42
CA PHE A 149 17.42 -10.82 -4.30
C PHE A 149 18.16 -11.99 -3.63
N GLN A 150 18.54 -12.97 -4.42
CA GLN A 150 19.45 -14.04 -3.99
C GLN A 150 20.86 -13.47 -3.90
N GLN A 151 21.46 -13.57 -2.72
CA GLN A 151 22.85 -13.15 -2.50
C GLN A 151 23.79 -14.34 -2.69
N THR A 152 24.76 -14.19 -3.59
CA THR A 152 25.89 -15.11 -3.73
C THR A 152 27.17 -14.29 -3.63
N GLU A 153 27.93 -14.50 -2.55
CA GLU A 153 29.12 -13.70 -2.21
C GLU A 153 28.82 -12.19 -2.16
N HIS A 154 29.31 -11.42 -3.15
CA HIS A 154 29.15 -9.97 -3.28
C HIS A 154 28.19 -9.57 -4.41
N VAL A 155 27.34 -10.51 -4.84
CA VAL A 155 26.39 -10.31 -5.94
C VAL A 155 24.98 -10.58 -5.45
N PHE A 156 24.10 -9.59 -5.59
CA PHE A 156 22.66 -9.74 -5.43
C PHE A 156 22.05 -10.00 -6.81
N SER A 157 21.24 -11.05 -6.95
CA SER A 157 20.64 -11.44 -8.22
C SER A 157 19.15 -11.75 -8.09
N ILE A 158 18.37 -11.37 -9.11
CA ILE A 158 16.94 -11.69 -9.16
C ILE A 158 16.50 -11.94 -10.60
N MET A 159 15.65 -12.95 -10.81
CA MET A 159 14.88 -13.07 -12.04
C MET A 159 13.64 -12.17 -11.93
N LEU A 160 13.52 -11.21 -12.83
CA LEU A 160 12.38 -10.29 -12.81
C LEU A 160 11.07 -11.04 -13.08
N PRO A 161 10.02 -10.83 -12.27
CA PRO A 161 8.71 -11.44 -12.51
C PRO A 161 8.12 -11.02 -13.86
N GLU A 162 8.30 -9.75 -14.23
CA GLU A 162 7.85 -9.21 -15.50
C GLU A 162 9.00 -9.06 -16.49
N GLN A 163 8.79 -9.60 -17.69
CA GLN A 163 9.78 -9.67 -18.75
C GLN A 163 9.63 -8.50 -19.74
N LYS A 164 9.41 -7.28 -19.22
CA LYS A 164 9.20 -6.07 -20.01
C LYS A 164 10.56 -5.45 -20.41
N ALA A 165 10.71 -5.06 -21.66
CA ALA A 165 11.94 -4.45 -22.18
C ALA A 165 12.25 -3.06 -21.60
N ARG A 166 11.23 -2.35 -21.11
CA ARG A 166 11.36 -1.11 -20.35
C ARG A 166 10.44 -1.16 -19.14
N GLN A 167 11.00 -1.00 -17.95
CA GLN A 167 10.24 -1.00 -16.70
C GLN A 167 10.91 -0.18 -15.61
N ARG A 168 10.09 0.41 -14.73
CA ARG A 168 10.54 1.10 -13.53
C ARG A 168 10.57 0.09 -12.40
N LEU A 169 11.75 -0.17 -11.85
CA LEU A 169 11.93 -1.09 -10.73
C LEU A 169 12.15 -0.31 -9.45
N VAL A 170 11.47 -0.69 -8.37
CA VAL A 170 11.70 -0.11 -7.05
C VAL A 170 12.45 -1.13 -6.21
N ILE A 171 13.62 -0.76 -5.71
CA ILE A 171 14.44 -1.62 -4.85
C ILE A 171 14.54 -1.01 -3.45
N GLY A 172 14.54 -1.87 -2.44
CA GLY A 172 14.84 -1.54 -1.05
C GLY A 172 16.18 -2.12 -0.65
N LEU A 173 17.07 -1.28 -0.11
CA LEU A 173 18.33 -1.69 0.52
C LEU A 173 18.12 -1.73 2.03
N ARG A 174 18.31 -2.90 2.64
CA ARG A 174 18.30 -3.06 4.09
C ARG A 174 19.73 -2.95 4.62
N MET A 175 19.99 -1.92 5.41
CA MET A 175 21.32 -1.62 5.94
C MET A 175 21.46 -2.14 7.38
N PRO A 176 22.68 -2.45 7.84
CA PRO A 176 22.93 -2.75 9.25
C PRO A 176 22.53 -1.58 10.17
N ALA A 177 22.04 -1.88 11.38
CA ALA A 177 21.66 -0.87 12.36
C ALA A 177 22.84 0.05 12.72
N GLY A 178 22.59 1.36 12.84
CA GLY A 178 23.60 2.37 13.17
C GLY A 178 24.35 2.96 11.98
N VAL A 179 24.04 2.53 10.76
CA VAL A 179 24.58 3.09 9.51
C VAL A 179 23.78 4.34 9.09
N SER A 180 24.47 5.38 8.60
CA SER A 180 23.82 6.61 8.13
C SER A 180 22.97 6.37 6.88
N GLU A 181 21.88 7.14 6.73
CA GLU A 181 21.00 7.09 5.55
C GLU A 181 21.75 7.31 4.23
N GLN A 182 22.82 8.12 4.25
CA GLN A 182 23.66 8.39 3.08
C GLN A 182 24.47 7.18 2.61
N ALA A 183 24.82 6.25 3.50
CA ALA A 183 25.67 5.12 3.16
C ALA A 183 25.00 4.14 2.18
N ALA A 184 23.67 4.03 2.20
CA ALA A 184 22.93 3.22 1.23
C ALA A 184 23.08 3.77 -0.20
N GLY A 185 22.99 5.10 -0.34
CA GLY A 185 23.20 5.78 -1.62
C GLY A 185 24.64 5.65 -2.10
N GLU A 186 25.61 5.90 -1.21
CA GLU A 186 27.03 5.76 -1.54
C GLU A 186 27.43 4.34 -1.96
N TRP A 187 26.80 3.32 -1.35
CA TRP A 187 27.01 1.93 -1.74
C TRP A 187 26.44 1.66 -3.14
N LEU A 188 25.22 2.15 -3.41
CA LEU A 188 24.55 1.94 -4.69
C LEU A 188 25.25 2.68 -5.84
N ASP A 189 25.78 3.89 -5.59
CA ASP A 189 26.54 4.67 -6.57
C ASP A 189 27.84 3.98 -7.01
N ARG A 190 28.37 3.09 -6.16
CA ARG A 190 29.56 2.27 -6.45
C ARG A 190 29.21 0.87 -6.95
N ALA A 191 27.92 0.55 -7.03
CA ALA A 191 27.43 -0.73 -7.51
C ALA A 191 27.29 -0.71 -9.04
N ILE A 192 27.45 -1.89 -9.62
CA ILE A 192 27.15 -2.17 -11.02
C ILE A 192 25.79 -2.87 -11.05
N ILE A 193 24.84 -2.26 -11.76
CA ILE A 193 23.47 -2.72 -11.91
C ILE A 193 23.25 -3.05 -13.39
N ALA A 194 23.15 -4.33 -13.74
CA ALA A 194 22.91 -4.75 -15.12
C ALA A 194 22.43 -6.21 -15.20
N SER A 195 21.99 -6.64 -16.38
CA SER A 195 21.75 -8.06 -16.66
C SER A 195 23.07 -8.84 -16.69
N GLY A 196 23.03 -10.12 -16.28
CA GLY A 196 24.23 -10.92 -15.98
C GLY A 196 25.29 -10.97 -17.07
N SER A 197 24.90 -11.03 -18.34
CA SER A 197 25.83 -11.03 -19.48
C SER A 197 26.70 -9.77 -19.60
N HIS A 198 26.23 -8.62 -19.10
CA HIS A 198 26.92 -7.34 -19.24
C HIS A 198 27.85 -7.00 -18.07
N ILE A 199 27.73 -7.71 -16.94
CA ILE A 199 28.51 -7.44 -15.72
C ILE A 199 30.03 -7.47 -15.95
N PRO A 200 30.63 -8.46 -16.65
CA PRO A 200 32.08 -8.50 -16.85
C PRO A 200 32.60 -7.32 -17.66
N MET A 201 31.82 -6.82 -18.62
CA MET A 201 32.18 -5.66 -19.44
C MET A 201 32.15 -4.38 -18.61
N LEU A 202 31.07 -4.16 -17.86
CA LEU A 202 30.90 -2.98 -17.00
C LEU A 202 31.95 -2.92 -15.89
N ALA A 203 32.29 -4.07 -15.30
CA ALA A 203 33.34 -4.15 -14.29
C ALA A 203 34.72 -3.74 -14.84
N ARG A 204 35.06 -4.16 -16.06
CA ARG A 204 36.32 -3.76 -16.73
C ARG A 204 36.36 -2.27 -17.05
N GLN A 205 35.21 -1.68 -17.41
CA GLN A 205 35.09 -0.27 -17.77
C GLN A 205 34.79 0.64 -16.58
N ARG A 206 34.61 0.09 -15.38
CA ARG A 206 34.23 0.80 -14.14
C ARG A 206 32.97 1.66 -14.32
N MET A 207 31.98 1.13 -15.03
CA MET A 207 30.69 1.79 -15.26
C MET A 207 29.60 1.16 -14.38
N SER A 208 28.66 1.98 -13.90
CA SER A 208 27.56 1.56 -13.01
C SER A 208 26.44 0.80 -13.73
N GLY A 209 26.32 0.94 -15.07
CA GLY A 209 25.28 0.23 -15.84
C GLY A 209 23.97 1.01 -15.89
N LEU A 210 22.92 0.48 -15.26
CA LEU A 210 21.58 1.07 -15.28
C LEU A 210 21.47 2.29 -14.36
N PRO A 211 20.73 3.34 -14.79
CA PRO A 211 20.53 4.52 -13.98
C PRO A 211 19.64 4.24 -12.77
N HIS A 212 20.05 4.76 -11.62
CA HIS A 212 19.31 4.67 -10.36
C HIS A 212 19.20 6.05 -9.68
N GLN A 213 18.15 6.23 -8.90
CA GLN A 213 17.95 7.43 -8.09
C GLN A 213 17.30 7.09 -6.75
N ALA A 214 17.64 7.84 -5.71
CA ALA A 214 16.94 7.75 -4.44
C ALA A 214 15.47 8.17 -4.62
N MET A 215 14.56 7.41 -4.02
CA MET A 215 13.14 7.73 -4.09
C MET A 215 12.84 8.98 -3.26
N GLY A 216 12.00 9.89 -3.76
CA GLY A 216 11.61 11.09 -3.01
C GLY A 216 10.80 10.75 -1.76
N ARG A 217 10.93 11.54 -0.69
CA ARG A 217 10.29 11.28 0.62
C ARG A 217 8.77 11.05 0.53
N GLN A 218 8.07 11.78 -0.35
CA GLN A 218 6.63 11.60 -0.58
C GLN A 218 6.29 10.25 -1.25
N GLU A 219 7.15 9.79 -2.17
CA GLU A 219 6.99 8.46 -2.78
C GLU A 219 7.34 7.35 -1.78
N GLN A 220 8.37 7.52 -0.94
CA GLN A 220 8.76 6.52 0.06
C GLN A 220 7.63 6.22 1.06
N VAL A 221 6.88 7.24 1.48
CA VAL A 221 5.69 7.08 2.33
C VAL A 221 4.67 6.13 1.71
N ALA A 222 4.59 6.04 0.38
CA ALA A 222 3.68 5.13 -0.29
C ALA A 222 4.05 3.65 -0.08
N TYR A 223 5.34 3.33 0.11
CA TYR A 223 5.84 1.96 0.19
C TYR A 223 5.86 1.39 1.62
N SER A 224 5.61 2.21 2.65
CA SER A 224 5.49 1.82 4.06
C SER A 224 6.61 0.85 4.52
N THR A 225 7.86 1.15 4.14
CA THR A 225 9.01 0.35 4.56
C THR A 225 9.55 0.80 5.91
N GLY A 226 10.02 -0.13 6.75
CA GLY A 226 10.62 0.18 8.04
C GLY A 226 11.86 1.10 7.95
N ASP A 227 12.24 1.73 9.06
CA ASP A 227 13.34 2.72 9.16
C ASP A 227 14.72 2.20 8.70
N ASP A 228 14.88 0.88 8.60
CA ASP A 228 16.07 0.15 8.17
C ASP A 228 16.18 -0.04 6.65
N THR A 229 15.12 0.28 5.92
CA THR A 229 14.99 0.03 4.48
C THR A 229 15.00 1.34 3.70
N ARG A 230 15.97 1.50 2.79
CA ARG A 230 16.11 2.69 1.93
C ARG A 230 15.69 2.37 0.49
N LEU A 231 14.82 3.20 -0.07
CA LEU A 231 14.18 2.95 -1.36
C LEU A 231 14.86 3.71 -2.50
N PHE A 232 15.12 2.99 -3.58
CA PHE A 232 15.70 3.52 -4.82
C PHE A 232 14.88 3.05 -6.01
N VAL A 233 14.91 3.85 -7.07
CA VAL A 233 14.25 3.58 -8.34
C VAL A 233 15.33 3.32 -9.38
N ILE A 234 15.21 2.19 -10.09
CA ILE A 234 16.05 1.85 -11.25
C ILE A 234 15.20 1.92 -12.50
N GLU A 235 15.65 2.68 -13.50
CA GLU A 235 15.04 2.67 -14.83
C GLU A 235 15.67 1.58 -15.69
N ALA A 236 15.06 0.40 -15.69
CA ALA A 236 15.54 -0.74 -16.44
C ALA A 236 15.17 -0.57 -17.93
N SER A 237 16.13 -0.11 -18.72
CA SER A 237 16.01 0.04 -20.18
C SER A 237 17.38 0.17 -20.85
N GLY A 238 17.42 -0.03 -22.17
CA GLY A 238 18.61 0.19 -22.98
C GLY A 238 19.57 -1.01 -23.02
N GLN A 239 20.81 -0.75 -23.44
CA GLN A 239 21.76 -1.79 -23.85
C GLN A 239 22.33 -2.64 -22.69
N TRP A 240 22.16 -2.24 -21.44
CA TRP A 240 22.65 -2.97 -20.26
C TRP A 240 21.58 -3.84 -19.59
N PHE A 241 20.36 -3.81 -20.13
CA PHE A 241 19.20 -4.52 -19.61
C PHE A 241 18.63 -5.49 -20.63
N ASP A 242 18.61 -6.76 -20.24
CA ASP A 242 17.89 -7.84 -20.89
C ASP A 242 16.92 -8.43 -19.85
N PRO A 243 15.59 -8.31 -20.04
CA PRO A 243 14.61 -8.81 -19.10
C PRO A 243 14.72 -10.34 -18.91
N ALA A 244 15.11 -11.08 -19.96
CA ALA A 244 15.20 -12.54 -19.96
C ALA A 244 16.35 -13.09 -19.11
N GLN A 245 17.21 -12.20 -18.62
CA GLN A 245 18.37 -12.52 -17.80
C GLN A 245 18.18 -12.03 -16.37
N PRO A 246 18.85 -12.66 -15.40
CA PRO A 246 18.85 -12.17 -14.03
C PRO A 246 19.45 -10.75 -13.99
N LEU A 247 18.77 -9.88 -13.24
CA LEU A 247 19.29 -8.57 -12.88
C LEU A 247 20.28 -8.75 -11.73
N HIS A 248 21.50 -8.26 -11.90
CA HIS A 248 22.55 -8.30 -10.89
C HIS A 248 22.84 -6.91 -10.35
N ILE A 249 23.08 -6.84 -9.05
CA ILE A 249 23.63 -5.70 -8.34
C ILE A 249 24.89 -6.18 -7.65
N THR A 250 26.06 -5.70 -8.10
CA THR A 250 27.36 -6.09 -7.54
C THR A 250 28.15 -4.86 -7.11
N SER A 251 28.75 -4.92 -5.93
CA SER A 251 29.64 -3.84 -5.48
C SER A 251 31.00 -3.97 -6.14
N SER A 252 31.48 -2.90 -6.80
CA SER A 252 32.79 -2.90 -7.47
C SER A 252 33.98 -2.93 -6.51
N VAL A 253 33.77 -2.77 -5.20
CA VAL A 253 34.84 -2.67 -4.21
C VAL A 253 34.77 -3.84 -3.24
N ALA A 254 35.68 -4.80 -3.42
CA ALA A 254 35.97 -5.80 -2.38
C ALA A 254 36.40 -5.05 -1.11
N GLY A 255 35.54 -5.05 -0.08
CA GLY A 255 35.83 -4.41 1.22
C GLY A 255 35.13 -3.07 1.47
N ALA A 256 33.98 -2.77 0.85
CA ALA A 256 33.13 -1.70 1.34
C ALA A 256 32.82 -1.94 2.83
N ALA A 257 33.24 -1.02 3.71
CA ALA A 257 33.10 -1.15 5.17
C ALA A 257 31.63 -1.30 5.62
N VAL A 258 30.69 -0.96 4.73
CA VAL A 258 29.25 -1.08 4.92
C VAL A 258 28.65 -1.64 3.63
N SER A 259 27.94 -2.78 3.74
CA SER A 259 27.10 -3.32 2.67
C SER A 259 25.68 -3.55 3.19
N PRO A 260 24.67 -3.51 2.31
CA PRO A 260 23.35 -4.01 2.67
C PRO A 260 23.44 -5.50 3.00
N TRP A 261 22.67 -5.94 3.99
CA TRP A 261 22.53 -7.37 4.30
C TRP A 261 21.43 -8.02 3.45
N GLN A 262 20.54 -7.20 2.87
CA GLN A 262 19.52 -7.68 1.95
C GLN A 262 19.14 -6.59 0.95
N VAL A 263 18.87 -7.01 -0.29
CA VAL A 263 18.23 -6.19 -1.32
C VAL A 263 16.88 -6.82 -1.66
N ILE A 264 15.83 -6.00 -1.74
CA ILE A 264 14.48 -6.44 -2.08
C ILE A 264 13.96 -5.66 -3.30
N LEU A 265 13.23 -6.32 -4.19
CA LEU A 265 12.46 -5.70 -5.25
C LEU A 265 11.03 -5.50 -4.77
N LEU A 266 10.53 -4.27 -4.78
CA LEU A 266 9.14 -3.95 -4.49
C LEU A 266 8.36 -3.89 -5.81
N THR A 267 7.40 -4.80 -5.95
CA THR A 267 6.52 -4.89 -7.13
C THR A 267 5.11 -4.46 -6.76
N ASP A 268 4.52 -3.62 -7.61
CA ASP A 268 3.12 -3.22 -7.52
C ASP A 268 2.23 -4.41 -7.87
N ASN A 269 1.29 -4.76 -6.99
CA ASN A 269 0.35 -5.86 -7.25
C ASN A 269 -0.79 -5.46 -8.22
N THR A 270 -0.78 -4.22 -8.71
CA THR A 270 -1.85 -3.63 -9.55
C THR A 270 -1.78 -4.08 -11.02
N GLN A 271 -0.76 -4.85 -11.44
CA GLN A 271 -0.54 -5.18 -12.86
C GLN A 271 -0.74 -6.66 -13.22
N GLU A 272 -1.30 -7.49 -12.33
CA GLU A 272 -1.57 -8.91 -12.62
C GLU A 272 -2.99 -9.17 -13.15
N SER A 273 -3.56 -8.21 -13.88
CA SER A 273 -4.86 -8.35 -14.55
C SER A 273 -4.84 -7.67 -15.93
N ALA A 274 -4.18 -8.32 -16.88
CA ALA A 274 -4.38 -8.10 -18.32
C ALA A 274 -4.39 -9.46 -19.01
#